data_AF-A0A1G2DS49-F1
#
_entry.id   AF-A0A1G2DS49-F1
#
_cell.length_a   1.000
_cell.length_b   1.000
_cell.length_c   1.000
_cell.angle_alpha   90.00
_cell.angle_beta   90.00
_cell.angle_gamma   90.00
#
_symmetry.space_group_name_H-M   'P 1'
#
loop_
_entity.id
_entity.type
_entity.pdbx_description
1 polymer ?
#
loop_
_entity_poly.entity_id
_entity_poly.type
_entity_poly.pdbx_seq_one_letter_code
_entity_poly.pdbx_strand_id
1 'polypeptide(L)'
;MPVPGKPSQDFIPIKDIRNGVMVLNNGDLRMMLMTSSLNFGLKSTDEQAAIIIQFQNFLNSLEYPVQIFIQSKRLDIRPYLQMLEEREKVQLIDAMKIQVHEYIGFIREFTGRTNIMSKTFFIVVPYSAGIKLGGSSGKNSGGLLGGLMGGGKKGATKKPSAEELQSFEEARIQLEQRVSIVEQGLGRCDIRTTRLGTEEITELFYKKFNPGELDASVA
;
A
#
# COMPACT_ATOMS: atom_id res chain seq x y z
N MET A 1 26.54 -27.17 -9.56
CA MET A 1 25.23 -26.87 -10.20
C MET A 1 24.72 -25.56 -9.64
N PRO A 2 24.19 -24.63 -10.45
CA PRO A 2 23.58 -23.42 -9.91
C PRO A 2 22.38 -23.82 -9.04
N VAL A 3 22.34 -23.30 -7.82
CA VAL A 3 21.21 -23.52 -6.91
C VAL A 3 19.97 -22.94 -7.59
N PRO A 4 18.88 -23.70 -7.79
CA PRO A 4 17.68 -23.14 -8.41
C PRO A 4 17.21 -21.98 -7.53
N GLY A 5 17.21 -20.77 -8.10
CA GLY A 5 16.75 -19.57 -7.41
C GLY A 5 15.30 -19.75 -6.98
N LYS A 6 14.98 -19.33 -5.76
CA LYS A 6 13.58 -19.34 -5.28
C LYS A 6 12.72 -18.54 -6.26
N PRO A 7 11.50 -19.00 -6.61
CA PRO A 7 10.58 -18.23 -7.45
C PRO A 7 10.37 -16.83 -6.86
N SER A 8 10.26 -15.80 -7.71
CA SER A 8 9.97 -14.41 -7.26
C SER A 8 8.71 -14.31 -6.39
N GLN A 9 7.80 -15.28 -6.50
CA GLN A 9 6.59 -15.43 -5.69
C GLN A 9 6.88 -15.76 -4.22
N ASP A 10 8.02 -16.38 -3.89
CA ASP A 10 8.45 -16.61 -2.49
C ASP A 10 8.83 -15.30 -1.77
N PHE A 11 9.07 -14.21 -2.51
CA PHE A 11 9.41 -12.90 -1.93
C PHE A 11 8.18 -12.09 -1.52
N ILE A 12 6.98 -12.44 -1.99
CA ILE A 12 5.74 -11.73 -1.67
C ILE A 12 4.98 -12.58 -0.64
N PRO A 13 5.04 -12.24 0.67
CA PRO A 13 4.40 -13.04 1.70
C PRO A 13 2.86 -12.89 1.72
N ILE A 14 2.22 -12.54 0.60
CA ILE A 14 0.78 -12.30 0.47
C ILE A 14 0.14 -13.53 -0.17
N LYS A 15 -0.76 -14.16 0.58
CA LYS A 15 -1.53 -15.33 0.13
C LYS A 15 -2.74 -14.92 -0.69
N ASP A 16 -3.45 -13.90 -0.24
CA ASP A 16 -4.70 -13.43 -0.85
C ASP A 16 -4.96 -11.96 -0.46
N ILE A 17 -5.74 -11.25 -1.27
CA ILE A 17 -6.24 -9.90 -0.97
C ILE A 17 -7.74 -9.90 -1.23
N ARG A 18 -8.53 -9.70 -0.18
CA ARG A 18 -9.99 -9.74 -0.26
C ARG A 18 -10.59 -8.72 0.69
N ASN A 19 -11.64 -8.03 0.24
CA ASN A 19 -12.33 -6.97 0.99
C ASN A 19 -11.37 -5.91 1.58
N GLY A 20 -10.32 -5.51 0.84
CA GLY A 20 -9.32 -4.56 1.32
C GLY A 20 -8.39 -5.09 2.42
N VAL A 21 -8.44 -6.39 2.73
CA VAL A 21 -7.57 -7.07 3.69
C VAL A 21 -6.55 -7.92 2.95
N MET A 22 -5.28 -7.71 3.27
CA MET A 22 -4.20 -8.60 2.86
C MET A 22 -4.12 -9.77 3.84
N VAL A 23 -4.21 -11.00 3.32
CA VAL A 23 -3.94 -12.23 4.05
C VAL A 23 -2.53 -12.68 3.73
N LEU A 24 -1.68 -12.82 4.73
CA LEU A 24 -0.31 -13.28 4.54
C LEU A 24 -0.23 -14.82 4.54
N ASN A 25 0.91 -15.34 4.07
CA ASN A 25 1.17 -16.79 4.02
C ASN A 25 1.10 -17.48 5.39
N ASN A 26 1.38 -16.75 6.47
CA ASN A 26 1.29 -17.23 7.85
C ASN A 26 -0.11 -17.10 8.48
N GLY A 27 -1.09 -16.55 7.76
CA GLY A 27 -2.45 -16.31 8.26
C GLY A 27 -2.67 -14.94 8.89
N ASP A 28 -1.62 -14.12 9.05
CA ASP A 28 -1.76 -12.74 9.54
C ASP A 28 -2.55 -11.89 8.55
N LEU A 29 -3.34 -10.96 9.10
CA LEU A 29 -4.11 -9.99 8.33
C LEU A 29 -3.44 -8.62 8.40
N ARG A 30 -3.51 -7.87 7.30
CA ARG A 30 -3.08 -6.47 7.25
C ARG A 30 -4.09 -5.63 6.49
N MET A 31 -4.39 -4.45 7.01
CA MET A 31 -5.09 -3.40 6.28
C MET A 31 -4.12 -2.23 6.06
N MET A 32 -4.28 -1.56 4.92
CA MET A 32 -3.47 -0.40 4.57
C MET A 32 -4.35 0.84 4.45
N LEU A 33 -3.85 1.93 5.03
CA LEU A 33 -4.40 3.27 4.91
C LEU A 33 -3.45 4.11 4.07
N MET A 34 -3.99 4.94 3.18
CA MET A 34 -3.28 6.08 2.62
C MET A 34 -3.61 7.32 3.45
N THR A 35 -2.62 8.19 3.68
CA THR A 35 -2.84 9.42 4.45
C THR A 35 -2.48 10.67 3.65
N SER A 36 -3.14 11.78 3.98
CA SER A 36 -2.72 13.10 3.51
C SER A 36 -1.41 13.52 4.19
N SER A 37 -0.79 14.56 3.65
CA SER A 37 0.28 15.31 4.30
C SER A 37 -0.28 16.57 4.97
N LEU A 38 0.48 17.12 5.90
CA LEU A 38 0.19 18.39 6.56
C LEU A 38 1.42 19.30 6.49
N ASN A 39 1.23 20.55 6.09
CA ASN A 39 2.29 21.56 6.05
C ASN A 39 2.55 22.12 7.45
N PHE A 40 3.18 21.30 8.30
CA PHE A 40 3.40 21.60 9.71
C PHE A 40 4.09 22.95 9.95
N GLY A 41 5.10 23.28 9.14
CA GLY A 41 5.85 24.53 9.27
C GLY A 41 5.08 25.81 8.92
N LEU A 42 3.89 25.70 8.30
CA LEU A 42 3.03 26.85 8.00
C LEU A 42 1.99 27.11 9.10
N LYS A 43 1.89 26.23 10.10
CA LYS A 43 0.97 26.37 11.24
C LYS A 43 1.57 27.31 12.28
N SER A 44 0.72 27.95 13.09
CA SER A 44 1.17 28.76 14.22
C SER A 44 1.85 27.90 15.29
N THR A 45 2.61 28.50 16.21
CA THR A 45 3.29 27.78 17.30
C THR A 45 2.31 26.99 18.17
N ASP A 46 1.15 27.57 18.44
CA ASP A 46 0.12 26.95 19.29
C ASP A 46 -0.54 25.79 18.57
N GLU A 47 -0.81 25.92 17.26
CA GLU A 47 -1.29 24.82 16.42
C GLU A 47 -0.26 23.69 16.32
N GLN A 48 1.01 24.02 16.13
CA GLN A 48 2.10 23.05 16.09
C GLN A 48 2.18 22.27 17.41
N ALA A 49 2.13 22.95 18.55
CA ALA A 49 2.13 22.33 19.87
C ALA A 49 0.90 21.43 20.07
N ALA A 50 -0.29 21.89 19.67
CA ALA A 50 -1.50 21.11 19.75
C ALA A 50 -1.41 19.83 18.90
N ILE A 51 -0.92 19.91 17.66
CA ILE A 51 -0.72 18.75 16.78
C ILE A 51 0.28 17.77 17.39
N ILE A 52 1.38 18.24 17.98
CA ILE A 52 2.37 17.37 18.64
C ILE A 52 1.73 16.61 19.82
N ILE A 53 0.97 17.31 20.68
CA ILE A 53 0.28 16.69 21.82
C ILE A 53 -0.74 15.65 21.33
N GLN A 54 -1.51 15.96 20.28
CA GLN A 54 -2.46 14.99 19.74
C GLN A 54 -1.78 13.79 19.09
N PHE A 55 -0.65 13.99 18.43
CA PHE A 55 0.14 12.90 17.87
C PHE A 55 0.71 12.01 18.99
N GLN A 56 1.18 12.60 20.09
CA GLN A 56 1.59 11.85 21.27
C GLN A 56 0.44 11.02 21.86
N ASN A 57 -0.74 11.62 22.01
CA ASN A 57 -1.94 10.92 22.50
C ASN A 57 -2.33 9.76 21.57
N PHE A 58 -2.22 9.94 20.25
CA PHE A 58 -2.42 8.88 19.28
C PHE A 58 -1.42 7.74 19.50
N LEU A 59 -0.11 8.03 19.58
CA LEU A 59 0.90 6.99 19.81
C LEU A 59 0.66 6.23 21.12
N ASN A 60 0.27 6.93 22.19
CA ASN A 60 -0.04 6.32 23.48
C ASN A 60 -1.31 5.45 23.46
N SER A 61 -2.20 5.65 22.49
CA SER A 61 -3.41 4.83 22.34
C SER A 61 -3.20 3.52 21.57
N LEU A 62 -2.02 3.33 20.97
CA LEU A 62 -1.72 2.13 20.19
C LEU A 62 -1.30 0.97 21.08
N GLU A 63 -2.11 -0.08 21.09
CA GLU A 63 -1.82 -1.34 21.80
C GLU A 63 -1.08 -2.38 20.92
N TYR A 64 -0.78 -2.03 19.67
CA TYR A 64 -0.20 -2.91 18.67
C TYR A 64 0.74 -2.13 17.74
N PRO A 65 1.72 -2.80 17.12
CA PRO A 65 2.65 -2.14 16.22
C PRO A 65 1.92 -1.64 14.97
N VAL A 66 2.12 -0.38 14.62
CA VAL A 66 1.67 0.22 13.37
C VAL A 66 2.90 0.57 12.55
N GLN A 67 2.88 0.23 11.26
CA GLN A 67 3.99 0.55 10.36
C GLN A 67 3.64 1.79 9.53
N ILE A 68 4.53 2.78 9.57
CA ILE A 68 4.46 3.95 8.68
C ILE A 68 5.41 3.68 7.51
N PHE A 69 4.87 3.70 6.29
CA PHE A 69 5.63 3.50 5.06
C PHE A 69 5.48 4.73 4.17
N ILE A 70 6.62 5.26 3.70
CA ILE A 70 6.65 6.45 2.84
C ILE A 70 7.17 6.02 1.48
N GLN A 71 6.36 6.23 0.44
CA GLN A 71 6.78 6.05 -0.94
C GLN A 71 7.17 7.41 -1.53
N SER A 72 8.42 7.53 -1.97
CA SER A 72 8.89 8.70 -2.72
C SER A 72 9.11 8.28 -4.17
N LYS A 73 8.45 8.96 -5.11
CA LYS A 73 8.62 8.76 -6.56
C LYS A 73 8.95 10.09 -7.21
N ARG A 74 9.70 10.06 -8.32
CA ARG A 74 9.84 11.26 -9.16
C ARG A 74 8.46 11.68 -9.64
N LEU A 75 8.18 12.98 -9.60
CA LEU A 75 6.93 13.50 -10.12
C LEU A 75 6.91 13.28 -11.63
N ASP A 76 5.93 12.53 -12.11
CA ASP A 76 5.71 12.37 -13.55
C ASP A 76 4.92 13.57 -14.07
N ILE A 77 5.61 14.45 -14.80
CA ILE A 77 5.02 15.64 -15.41
C ILE A 77 4.52 15.40 -16.84
N ARG A 78 4.76 14.22 -17.42
CA ARG A 78 4.38 13.92 -18.82
C ARG A 78 2.90 14.16 -19.09
N PRO A 79 1.96 13.74 -18.22
CA PRO A 79 0.53 14.02 -18.44
C PRO A 79 0.21 15.52 -18.48
N TYR A 80 0.90 16.32 -17.66
CA TYR A 80 0.72 17.77 -17.65
C TYR A 80 1.28 18.41 -18.92
N LEU A 81 2.46 17.97 -19.39
CA LEU A 81 3.03 18.43 -20.66
C LEU A 81 2.12 18.07 -21.84
N GLN A 82 1.61 16.83 -21.88
CA GLN A 82 0.68 16.39 -22.92
C GLN A 82 -0.60 17.24 -22.93
N MET A 83 -1.18 17.53 -21.76
CA MET A 83 -2.34 18.43 -21.65
C MET A 83 -2.03 19.83 -22.21
N LEU A 84 -0.83 20.36 -21.99
CA LEU A 84 -0.43 21.65 -22.55
C LEU A 84 -0.24 21.59 -24.07
N GLU A 85 0.38 20.53 -24.59
CA GLU A 85 0.55 20.30 -26.03
C GLU A 85 -0.81 20.15 -26.76
N GLU A 86 -1.77 19.47 -26.14
CA GLU A 86 -3.14 19.36 -26.64
C GLU A 86 -3.83 20.74 -26.69
N ARG A 87 -3.64 21.56 -25.65
CA ARG A 87 -4.16 22.94 -25.62
C ARG A 87 -3.49 23.85 -26.65
N GLU A 88 -2.19 23.68 -26.89
CA GLU A 88 -1.43 24.43 -27.89
C GLU A 88 -2.00 24.22 -29.30
N LYS A 89 -2.35 22.97 -29.65
CA LYS A 89 -2.92 22.61 -30.96
C LYS A 89 -4.26 23.28 -31.25
N VAL A 90 -5.04 23.60 -30.22
CA VAL A 90 -6.37 24.21 -30.34
C VAL A 90 -6.31 25.75 -30.27
N GLN A 91 -5.14 26.34 -29.93
CA GLN A 91 -4.99 27.79 -29.93
C GLN A 91 -5.07 28.38 -31.34
N LEU A 92 -5.93 29.39 -31.50
CA LEU A 92 -6.12 30.11 -32.77
C LEU A 92 -5.23 31.34 -32.90
N ILE A 93 -4.69 31.85 -31.78
CA ILE A 93 -3.88 33.07 -31.74
C ILE A 93 -2.40 32.68 -31.73
N ASP A 94 -1.67 33.07 -32.76
CA ASP A 94 -0.25 32.71 -32.92
C ASP A 94 0.62 33.14 -31.73
N ALA A 95 0.40 34.34 -31.20
CA ALA A 95 1.13 34.83 -30.02
C ALA A 95 0.93 33.92 -28.78
N MET A 96 -0.30 33.46 -28.56
CA MET A 96 -0.61 32.53 -27.46
C MET A 96 0.00 31.16 -27.69
N LYS A 97 0.06 30.70 -28.94
CA LYS A 97 0.69 29.44 -29.31
C LYS A 97 2.19 29.45 -28.99
N ILE A 98 2.89 30.51 -29.37
CA ILE A 98 4.31 30.72 -29.04
C ILE A 98 4.52 30.72 -27.52
N GLN A 99 3.67 31.44 -26.78
CA GLN A 99 3.78 31.51 -25.32
C GLN A 99 3.56 30.15 -24.64
N VAL A 100 2.60 29.35 -25.11
CA VAL A 100 2.38 27.99 -24.59
C VAL A 100 3.58 27.10 -24.88
N HIS A 101 4.15 27.19 -26.09
CA HIS A 101 5.33 26.42 -26.47
C HIS A 101 6.55 26.75 -25.59
N GLU A 102 6.82 28.04 -25.37
CA GLU A 102 7.89 28.50 -24.49
C GLU A 102 7.66 28.05 -23.03
N TYR A 103 6.41 28.11 -22.56
CA TYR A 103 6.07 27.64 -21.22
C TYR A 103 6.28 26.14 -21.05
N ILE A 104 5.92 25.32 -22.05
CA ILE A 104 6.22 23.88 -22.07
C ILE A 104 7.73 23.64 -21.97
N GLY A 105 8.53 24.38 -22.76
CA GLY A 105 10.00 24.33 -22.73
C GLY A 105 10.56 24.68 -21.35
N PHE A 106 10.09 25.78 -20.77
CA PHE A 106 10.46 26.22 -19.43
C PHE A 106 10.15 25.15 -18.36
N ILE A 107 8.95 24.57 -18.36
CA ILE A 107 8.56 23.53 -17.40
C ILE A 107 9.45 22.30 -17.55
N ARG A 108 9.76 21.87 -18.78
CA ARG A 108 10.65 20.73 -19.05
C ARG A 108 12.07 20.98 -18.53
N GLU A 109 12.60 22.17 -18.74
CA GLU A 109 13.94 22.53 -18.25
C GLU A 109 13.99 22.67 -16.72
N PHE A 110 13.00 23.36 -16.14
CA PHE A 110 12.89 23.58 -14.70
C PHE A 110 12.80 22.26 -13.92
N THR A 111 11.95 21.34 -14.39
CA THR A 111 11.76 20.01 -13.78
C THR A 111 12.90 19.05 -14.09
N GLY A 112 13.65 19.25 -15.18
CA GLY A 112 14.89 18.51 -15.44
C GLY A 112 16.03 18.92 -14.51
N ARG A 113 16.07 20.20 -14.10
CA ARG A 113 17.09 20.72 -13.17
C ARG A 113 16.77 20.44 -11.71
N THR A 114 15.49 20.35 -11.36
CA THR A 114 15.02 20.15 -9.99
C THR A 114 14.46 18.74 -9.83
N ASN A 115 15.00 17.98 -8.88
CA ASN A 115 14.53 16.61 -8.63
C ASN A 115 13.23 16.65 -7.81
N ILE A 116 12.10 16.95 -8.47
CA ILE A 116 10.80 17.06 -7.82
C ILE A 116 10.26 15.65 -7.50
N MET A 117 9.89 15.43 -6.25
CA MET A 117 9.39 14.16 -5.75
C MET A 117 7.91 14.29 -5.35
N SER A 118 7.12 13.29 -5.74
CA SER A 118 5.83 13.02 -5.11
C SER A 118 6.04 12.04 -3.95
N LYS A 119 5.47 12.35 -2.79
CA LYS A 119 5.49 11.48 -1.61
C LYS A 119 4.09 11.02 -1.28
N THR A 120 3.91 9.72 -1.15
CA THR A 120 2.67 9.09 -0.66
C THR A 120 2.96 8.40 0.66
N PHE A 121 2.07 8.60 1.63
CA PHE A 121 2.21 8.08 2.98
C PHE A 121 1.20 6.95 3.17
N PHE A 122 1.69 5.83 3.70
CA PHE A 122 0.90 4.65 3.97
C PHE A 122 1.06 4.24 5.42
N ILE A 123 -0.01 3.73 5.99
CA ILE A 123 -0.03 3.17 7.33
C ILE A 123 -0.55 1.74 7.23
N VAL A 124 0.22 0.79 7.73
CA VAL A 124 -0.12 -0.63 7.72
C VAL A 124 -0.48 -1.05 9.14
N VAL A 125 -1.71 -1.54 9.29
CA VAL A 125 -2.26 -2.01 10.56
C VAL A 125 -2.31 -3.54 10.54
N PRO A 126 -1.56 -4.22 11.41
CA PRO A 126 -1.56 -5.67 11.49
C PRO A 126 -2.61 -6.21 12.45
N TYR A 127 -3.13 -7.38 12.11
CA TYR A 127 -3.91 -8.22 13.01
C TYR A 127 -3.48 -9.68 12.84
N SER A 128 -2.79 -10.19 13.86
CA SER A 128 -2.49 -11.61 13.97
C SER A 128 -3.65 -12.29 14.66
N ALA A 129 -4.63 -12.67 13.85
CA ALA A 129 -5.55 -13.71 14.26
C ALA A 129 -4.72 -14.99 14.38
N GLY A 130 -4.79 -15.74 15.47
CA GLY A 130 -4.13 -17.06 15.56
C GLY A 130 -4.69 -18.10 14.56
N ILE A 131 -5.23 -17.66 13.43
CA ILE A 131 -5.78 -18.44 12.35
C ILE A 131 -4.63 -19.26 11.76
N LYS A 132 -4.60 -20.54 12.11
CA LYS A 132 -3.74 -21.54 11.47
C LYS A 132 -4.27 -21.78 10.05
N LEU A 133 -4.03 -20.83 9.15
CA LEU A 133 -4.51 -20.87 7.78
C LEU A 133 -3.58 -21.74 6.90
N GLY A 134 -3.46 -23.02 7.26
CA GLY A 134 -2.61 -24.01 6.59
C GLY A 134 -1.63 -24.67 7.55
N GLY A 135 -1.67 -26.00 7.62
CA GLY A 135 -0.86 -26.80 8.52
C GLY A 135 0.65 -26.57 8.35
N SER A 136 1.22 -25.79 9.25
CA SER A 136 2.60 -25.94 9.70
C SER A 136 2.64 -25.61 11.19
N SER A 137 2.08 -26.53 11.97
CA SER A 137 2.25 -26.53 13.42
C SER A 137 3.66 -27.06 13.71
N GLY A 138 4.65 -26.18 13.60
CA GLY A 138 6.00 -26.41 14.11
C GLY A 138 5.98 -26.40 15.63
N LYS A 139 5.57 -27.52 16.22
CA LYS A 139 5.89 -28.05 17.55
C LYS A 139 4.90 -29.17 17.86
N ASN A 140 5.36 -30.42 17.70
CA ASN A 140 5.06 -31.51 18.61
C ASN A 140 6.17 -32.56 18.46
N SER A 141 7.09 -32.51 19.41
CA SER A 141 7.92 -33.62 19.84
C SER A 141 7.02 -34.79 20.27
N GLY A 142 7.29 -35.99 19.74
CA GLY A 142 6.78 -37.26 20.25
C GLY A 142 5.56 -37.79 19.51
N GLY A 143 5.78 -38.73 18.59
CA GLY A 143 4.68 -39.47 17.94
C GLY A 143 5.06 -40.06 16.59
N LEU A 144 6.06 -40.93 16.57
CA LEU A 144 6.29 -41.87 15.49
C LEU A 144 5.13 -42.89 15.47
N LEU A 145 4.74 -43.35 14.27
CA LEU A 145 3.94 -44.57 13.95
C LEU A 145 2.49 -44.30 13.47
N GLY A 146 2.28 -44.41 12.15
CA GLY A 146 0.94 -44.38 11.54
C GLY A 146 0.93 -44.41 10.01
N GLY A 147 1.42 -45.49 9.40
CA GLY A 147 0.83 -46.09 8.19
C GLY A 147 0.79 -45.30 6.86
N LEU A 148 1.75 -45.62 5.99
CA LEU A 148 1.57 -45.86 4.55
C LEU A 148 0.11 -46.06 4.07
N MET A 149 -0.42 -45.13 3.26
CA MET A 149 -1.33 -45.43 2.14
C MET A 149 -1.59 -44.22 1.23
N GLY A 150 -1.44 -44.37 -0.09
CA GLY A 150 -2.33 -43.71 -1.05
C GLY A 150 -1.74 -42.56 -1.86
N GLY A 151 -1.31 -42.87 -3.08
CA GLY A 151 -0.75 -41.91 -4.04
C GLY A 151 -1.73 -40.86 -4.57
N GLY A 152 -1.14 -39.70 -4.89
CA GLY A 152 -1.43 -38.95 -6.11
C GLY A 152 -2.82 -38.36 -6.30
N LYS A 153 -2.98 -37.07 -5.97
CA LYS A 153 -3.68 -36.11 -6.84
C LYS A 153 -3.23 -34.68 -6.55
N LYS A 154 -2.60 -34.10 -7.57
CA LYS A 154 -2.23 -32.68 -7.67
C LYS A 154 -3.48 -31.79 -7.64
N GLY A 155 -3.38 -30.68 -6.91
CA GLY A 155 -3.94 -29.39 -7.32
C GLY A 155 -5.46 -29.24 -7.30
N ALA A 156 -6.11 -29.51 -6.17
CA ALA A 156 -7.42 -28.91 -5.89
C ALA A 156 -7.21 -27.74 -4.93
N THR A 157 -7.43 -26.52 -5.40
CA THR A 157 -7.68 -25.36 -4.55
C THR A 157 -8.88 -25.70 -3.66
N LYS A 158 -8.61 -26.14 -2.42
CA LYS A 158 -9.64 -26.37 -1.41
C LYS A 158 -10.43 -25.06 -1.30
N LYS A 159 -11.71 -25.09 -1.67
CA LYS A 159 -12.64 -24.02 -1.30
C LYS A 159 -12.57 -23.86 0.22
N PRO A 160 -12.48 -22.63 0.75
CA PRO A 160 -12.38 -22.41 2.17
C PRO A 160 -13.57 -23.04 2.88
N SER A 161 -13.33 -23.66 4.04
CA SER A 161 -14.43 -24.23 4.84
C SER A 161 -15.32 -23.11 5.37
N ALA A 162 -16.57 -23.43 5.72
CA ALA A 162 -17.48 -22.44 6.31
C ALA A 162 -16.91 -21.84 7.61
N GLU A 163 -16.18 -22.63 8.39
CA GLU A 163 -15.48 -22.21 9.62
C GLU A 163 -14.31 -21.26 9.33
N GLU A 164 -13.54 -21.50 8.26
CA GLU A 164 -12.46 -20.60 7.82
C GLU A 164 -12.99 -19.24 7.36
N LEU A 165 -14.18 -19.21 6.74
CA LEU A 165 -14.83 -17.96 6.35
C LEU A 165 -15.34 -17.18 7.57
N GLN A 166 -15.96 -17.86 8.54
CA GLN A 166 -16.44 -17.23 9.77
C GLN A 166 -15.27 -16.63 10.59
N SER A 167 -14.22 -17.41 10.83
CA SER A 167 -13.04 -16.92 11.55
C SER A 167 -12.33 -15.76 10.83
N PHE A 168 -12.35 -15.74 9.50
CA PHE A 168 -11.85 -14.61 8.72
C PHE A 168 -12.70 -13.35 8.93
N GLU A 169 -14.02 -13.46 8.89
CA GLU A 169 -14.91 -12.30 9.10
C GLU A 169 -14.79 -11.73 10.52
N GLU A 170 -14.69 -12.59 11.54
CA GLU A 170 -14.42 -12.16 12.91
C GLU A 170 -13.09 -11.40 13.01
N ALA A 171 -12.03 -11.96 12.43
CA ALA A 171 -10.72 -11.33 12.41
C ALA A 171 -10.70 -10.01 11.62
N ARG A 172 -11.47 -9.93 10.53
CA ARG A 172 -11.66 -8.70 9.76
C ARG A 172 -12.31 -7.61 10.60
N ILE A 173 -13.39 -7.93 11.33
CA ILE A 173 -14.08 -6.96 12.20
C ILE A 173 -13.11 -6.42 13.26
N GLN A 174 -12.30 -7.29 13.88
CA GLN A 174 -11.28 -6.87 14.85
C GLN A 174 -10.22 -5.97 14.23
N LEU A 175 -9.77 -6.28 13.01
CA LEU A 175 -8.83 -5.44 12.27
C LEU A 175 -9.45 -4.08 11.88
N GLU A 176 -10.72 -4.06 11.46
CA GLU A 176 -11.46 -2.82 11.16
C GLU A 176 -11.60 -1.92 12.38
N GLN A 177 -11.81 -2.50 13.56
CA GLN A 177 -11.82 -1.75 14.82
C GLN A 177 -10.47 -1.11 15.11
N ARG A 178 -9.36 -1.86 14.93
CA ARG A 178 -8.01 -1.31 15.06
C ARG A 178 -7.76 -0.17 14.08
N VAL A 179 -8.12 -0.37 12.82
CA VAL A 179 -8.01 0.67 11.79
C VAL A 179 -8.81 1.91 12.17
N SER A 180 -10.02 1.77 12.70
CA SER A 180 -10.83 2.91 13.15
C SER A 180 -10.15 3.73 14.25
N ILE A 181 -9.43 3.09 15.18
CA ILE A 181 -8.66 3.81 16.22
C ILE A 181 -7.56 4.64 15.56
N VAL A 182 -6.86 4.08 14.58
CA VAL A 182 -5.81 4.76 13.83
C VAL A 182 -6.36 5.95 13.04
N GLU A 183 -7.48 5.78 12.34
CA GLU A 183 -8.13 6.84 11.58
C GLU A 183 -8.58 8.00 12.49
N GLN A 184 -9.17 7.69 13.65
CA GLN A 184 -9.59 8.70 14.62
C GLN A 184 -8.41 9.44 15.24
N GLY A 185 -7.33 8.74 15.59
CA GLY A 185 -6.13 9.33 16.16
C GLY A 185 -5.43 10.29 15.19
N LEU A 186 -5.32 9.89 13.93
CA LEU A 186 -4.73 10.73 12.87
C LEU A 186 -5.65 11.89 12.48
N GLY A 187 -6.97 11.69 12.48
CA GLY A 187 -7.94 12.76 12.24
C GLY A 187 -7.81 13.91 13.23
N ARG A 188 -7.50 13.61 14.50
CA ARG A 188 -7.21 14.63 15.54
C ARG A 188 -5.93 15.43 15.28
N CYS A 189 -5.04 14.90 14.45
CA CYS A 189 -3.81 15.57 14.01
C CYS A 189 -3.99 16.34 12.69
N ASP A 190 -5.24 16.51 12.23
CA ASP A 190 -5.57 17.10 10.91
C ASP A 190 -4.97 16.30 9.73
N ILE A 191 -4.78 14.99 9.94
CA ILE A 191 -4.33 14.04 8.91
C ILE A 191 -5.54 13.24 8.44
N ARG A 192 -5.89 13.39 7.17
CA ARG A 192 -6.98 12.63 6.54
C ARG A 192 -6.47 11.25 6.14
N THR A 193 -7.32 10.25 6.28
CA THR A 193 -7.00 8.85 5.99
C THR A 193 -8.01 8.27 5.02
N THR A 194 -7.58 7.29 4.23
CA THR A 194 -8.43 6.54 3.31
C THR A 194 -7.98 5.09 3.30
N ARG A 195 -8.93 4.17 3.51
CA ARG A 195 -8.67 2.73 3.46
C ARG A 195 -8.43 2.32 2.01
N LEU A 196 -7.39 1.53 1.76
CA LEU A 196 -7.15 0.97 0.45
C LEU A 196 -8.02 -0.27 0.23
N GLY A 197 -8.73 -0.32 -0.88
CA GLY A 197 -9.48 -1.50 -1.31
C GLY A 197 -8.58 -2.54 -1.97
N THR A 198 -9.19 -3.65 -2.39
CA THR A 198 -8.47 -4.77 -3.00
C THR A 198 -7.75 -4.37 -4.27
N GLU A 199 -8.38 -3.54 -5.11
CA GLU A 199 -7.82 -3.10 -6.39
C GLU A 199 -6.62 -2.18 -6.18
N GLU A 200 -6.73 -1.20 -5.28
CA GLU A 200 -5.66 -0.24 -5.00
C GLU A 200 -4.45 -0.92 -4.36
N ILE A 201 -4.69 -1.89 -3.46
CA ILE A 201 -3.60 -2.71 -2.88
C ILE A 201 -2.91 -3.52 -3.98
N THR A 202 -3.68 -4.17 -4.84
CA THR A 202 -3.14 -4.99 -5.93
C THR A 202 -2.31 -4.16 -6.90
N GLU A 203 -2.83 -2.99 -7.31
CA GLU A 203 -2.13 -2.06 -8.19
C GLU A 203 -0.87 -1.50 -7.54
N LEU A 204 -0.91 -1.18 -6.24
CA LEU A 204 0.25 -0.71 -5.49
C LEU A 204 1.39 -1.72 -5.48
N PHE A 205 1.08 -3.00 -5.22
CA PHE A 205 2.09 -4.05 -5.25
C PHE A 205 2.55 -4.35 -6.68
N TYR A 206 1.65 -4.38 -7.65
CA TYR A 206 2.00 -4.52 -9.07
C TYR A 206 3.01 -3.45 -9.50
N LYS A 207 2.69 -2.17 -9.23
CA LYS A 207 3.57 -1.03 -9.51
C LYS A 207 4.91 -1.11 -8.78
N LYS A 208 4.94 -1.68 -7.58
CA LYS A 208 6.15 -1.81 -6.77
C LYS A 208 7.09 -2.91 -7.28
N PHE A 209 6.54 -4.02 -7.75
CA PHE A 209 7.33 -5.16 -8.25
C PHE A 209 7.65 -5.08 -9.74
N ASN A 210 6.92 -4.26 -10.51
CA ASN A 210 7.15 -4.04 -11.93
C ASN A 210 7.51 -2.56 -12.24
N PRO A 211 8.65 -2.04 -11.74
CA PRO A 211 9.00 -0.63 -11.93
C PRO A 211 9.23 -0.27 -13.42
N GLY A 212 9.71 -1.21 -14.24
CA GLY A 212 10.09 -0.95 -15.64
C GLY A 212 8.92 -0.89 -16.64
N GLU A 213 7.80 -1.57 -16.38
CA GLU A 213 6.65 -1.56 -17.30
C GLU A 213 5.88 -0.23 -17.28
N LEU A 214 5.94 0.51 -16.16
CA LEU A 214 5.27 1.80 -16.02
C LEU A 214 6.07 2.96 -16.60
N ASP A 215 7.39 2.83 -16.65
CA ASP A 215 8.24 3.78 -17.37
C ASP A 215 8.10 3.58 -18.90
N ALA A 216 7.85 2.34 -19.36
CA ALA A 216 7.75 1.96 -20.76
C ALA A 216 6.34 2.07 -21.38
N SER A 217 5.26 1.95 -20.60
CA SER A 217 3.88 1.92 -21.14
C SER A 217 3.34 3.27 -21.64
N VAL A 218 4.15 4.32 -21.63
CA VAL A 218 3.83 5.64 -22.19
C VAL A 218 4.99 6.19 -23.03
N ALA A 219 5.85 5.31 -23.55
CA ALA A 219 6.90 5.65 -24.52
C ALA A 219 6.42 5.45 -25.96
#